data_AF-A0A2M8P1C0-F1
#
_entry.id   AF-A0A2M8P1C0-F1
#
_cell.length_a   1.000
_cell.length_b   1.000
_cell.length_c   1.000
_cell.angle_alpha   90.00
_cell.angle_beta   90.00
_cell.angle_gamma   90.00
#
_symmetry.space_group_name_H-M   'P 1'
#
loop_
_entity.id
_entity.type
_entity.pdbx_description
1 polymer ?
#
loop_
_entity_poly.entity_id
_entity_poly.type
_entity_poly.pdbx_seq_one_letter_code
_entity_poly.pdbx_strand_id
1 'polypeptide(L)'
;MNRTNLFLTVILIVQAILITIIALPKGGNAQTDGGALLANYDPNSVESITISDSTGKQIQVVKTNNGWVLANADNYPAQATRIDTILSALAGLNTSRLVSDNRANQRRLGVADDQYERKVEVVQGNQTYIVYIGTSGGANATHTRLDGQDQVYLNRDISPASFSTELTTWSQTEYIRVDKEKVVSMTITNANGTFEFNKVDGTWQMVGLASGETFNEQNFTTLLDKVVAFNLRKPLGKEALPDYGFDDPLATVTFVVRDTLATGESEDDNNTGQTLDITYELVIGGRYEDGFAVKLNRSDFYVLASSFYATDFTEKQRNDFIVAVGN
;
A
#
# COMPACT_ATOMS: atom_id res chain seq x y z
N MET A 1 -42.01 66.41 6.53
CA MET A 1 -40.89 65.45 6.60
C MET A 1 -39.61 66.26 6.88
N ASN A 2 -38.94 66.04 8.02
CA ASN A 2 -37.81 66.89 8.44
C ASN A 2 -36.60 66.68 7.52
N ARG A 3 -35.83 67.76 7.25
CA ARG A 3 -34.66 67.74 6.36
C ARG A 3 -33.64 66.66 6.74
N THR A 4 -33.50 66.37 8.04
CA THR A 4 -32.66 65.31 8.58
C THR A 4 -33.17 63.91 8.21
N ASN A 5 -34.49 63.69 8.25
CA ASN A 5 -35.09 62.41 7.87
C ASN A 5 -34.97 62.18 6.36
N LEU A 6 -35.09 63.24 5.55
CA LEU A 6 -34.86 63.16 4.11
C LEU A 6 -33.40 62.76 3.80
N PHE A 7 -32.43 63.34 4.52
CA PHE A 7 -31.01 63.04 4.34
C PHE A 7 -30.68 61.58 4.70
N LEU A 8 -31.26 61.07 5.80
CA LEU A 8 -31.12 59.68 6.22
C LEU A 8 -31.78 58.71 5.22
N THR A 9 -32.94 59.05 4.65
CA THR A 9 -33.58 58.22 3.62
C THR A 9 -32.75 58.14 2.34
N VAL A 10 -32.15 59.24 1.91
CA VAL A 10 -31.27 59.26 0.73
C VAL A 10 -30.02 58.41 0.97
N ILE A 11 -29.39 58.52 2.15
CA ILE A 11 -28.25 57.68 2.52
C ILE A 11 -28.63 56.19 2.55
N LEU A 12 -29.80 55.85 3.09
CA LEU A 12 -30.27 54.47 3.15
C LEU A 12 -30.48 53.88 1.75
N ILE A 13 -31.02 54.66 0.82
CA ILE A 13 -31.20 54.24 -0.58
C ILE A 13 -29.84 54.02 -1.26
N VAL A 14 -28.88 54.93 -1.05
CA VAL A 14 -27.52 54.77 -1.59
C VAL A 14 -26.83 53.52 -1.02
N GLN A 15 -26.99 53.25 0.28
CA GLN A 15 -26.47 52.03 0.90
C GLN A 15 -27.13 50.77 0.36
N ALA A 16 -28.45 50.77 0.16
CA ALA A 16 -29.15 49.64 -0.44
C ALA A 16 -28.70 49.38 -1.89
N ILE A 17 -28.47 50.43 -2.67
CA ILE A 17 -27.94 50.34 -4.05
C ILE A 17 -26.52 49.77 -4.04
N LEU A 18 -25.64 50.25 -3.15
CA LEU A 18 -24.27 49.74 -3.01
C LEU A 18 -24.25 48.26 -2.60
N ILE A 19 -25.10 47.86 -1.65
CA ILE A 19 -25.24 46.44 -1.27
C ILE A 19 -25.72 45.62 -2.45
N THR A 20 -26.67 46.12 -3.25
CA THR A 20 -27.16 45.42 -4.44
C THR A 20 -26.08 45.31 -5.53
N ILE A 21 -25.24 46.32 -5.71
CA ILE A 21 -24.12 46.29 -6.67
C ILE A 21 -23.01 45.32 -6.22
N ILE A 22 -22.76 45.22 -4.91
CA ILE A 22 -21.76 44.30 -4.34
C ILE A 22 -22.31 42.86 -4.25
N ALA A 23 -23.62 42.70 -4.01
CA ALA A 23 -24.30 41.42 -3.91
C ALA A 23 -24.84 40.89 -5.26
N LEU A 24 -24.71 41.66 -6.35
CA LEU A 24 -24.82 41.10 -7.70
C LEU A 24 -23.77 39.99 -7.79
N PRO A 25 -24.17 38.73 -8.08
CA PRO A 25 -23.21 37.66 -8.25
C PRO A 25 -22.26 38.09 -9.36
N LYS A 26 -21.01 38.41 -9.00
CA LYS A 26 -19.90 38.43 -9.95
C LYS A 26 -20.00 37.09 -10.65
N GLY A 27 -20.33 37.12 -11.95
CA GLY A 27 -20.77 35.97 -12.73
C GLY A 27 -20.13 34.71 -12.19
N GLY A 28 -20.95 33.85 -11.57
CA GLY A 28 -20.49 32.57 -11.08
C GLY A 28 -19.69 31.95 -12.20
N ASN A 29 -18.45 31.54 -11.89
CA ASN A 29 -17.54 30.90 -12.83
C ASN A 29 -18.38 30.07 -13.77
N ALA A 30 -18.45 30.47 -15.04
CA ALA A 30 -18.99 29.60 -16.05
C ALA A 30 -18.10 28.37 -15.96
N GLN A 31 -18.62 27.34 -15.31
CA GLN A 31 -18.11 26.00 -15.37
C GLN A 31 -18.36 25.63 -16.82
N THR A 32 -17.41 26.03 -17.69
CA THR A 32 -17.26 25.40 -18.99
C THR A 32 -17.21 23.92 -18.68
N ASP A 33 -18.15 23.14 -19.21
CA ASP A 33 -18.10 21.68 -19.14
C ASP A 33 -16.73 21.25 -19.68
N GLY A 34 -15.77 21.07 -18.78
CA GLY A 34 -14.42 20.70 -19.13
C GLY A 34 -14.44 19.25 -19.53
N GLY A 35 -13.85 18.95 -20.68
CA GLY A 35 -13.61 17.56 -21.09
C GLY A 35 -12.55 16.90 -20.20
N ALA A 36 -12.41 15.59 -20.36
CA ALA A 36 -11.31 14.84 -19.78
C ALA A 36 -9.97 15.43 -20.23
N LEU A 37 -9.01 15.55 -19.30
CA LEU A 37 -7.66 16.02 -19.60
C LEU A 37 -6.91 14.97 -20.45
N LEU A 38 -7.12 13.69 -20.16
CA LEU A 38 -6.53 12.57 -20.89
C LEU A 38 -7.60 12.00 -21.85
N ALA A 39 -7.59 12.46 -23.10
CA ALA A 39 -8.53 11.98 -24.11
C ALA A 39 -8.33 10.48 -24.41
N ASN A 40 -9.43 9.72 -24.49
CA ASN A 40 -9.45 8.26 -24.75
C ASN A 40 -8.69 7.38 -23.74
N TYR A 41 -8.41 7.93 -22.55
CA TYR A 41 -7.79 7.17 -21.47
C TYR A 41 -8.81 6.23 -20.82
N ASP A 42 -8.43 4.97 -20.65
CA ASP A 42 -9.19 3.96 -19.93
C ASP A 42 -8.30 3.30 -18.87
N PRO A 43 -8.58 3.52 -17.57
CA PRO A 43 -7.85 2.89 -16.46
C PRO A 43 -7.64 1.38 -16.61
N ASN A 44 -8.59 0.66 -17.22
CA ASN A 44 -8.53 -0.80 -17.33
C ASN A 44 -7.55 -1.28 -18.40
N SER A 45 -7.26 -0.42 -19.38
CA SER A 45 -6.39 -0.70 -20.51
C SER A 45 -4.92 -0.31 -20.25
N VAL A 46 -4.60 0.24 -19.08
CA VAL A 46 -3.23 0.63 -18.73
C VAL A 46 -2.33 -0.59 -18.55
N GLU A 47 -1.15 -0.52 -19.16
CA GLU A 47 -0.12 -1.55 -19.14
C GLU A 47 1.05 -1.21 -18.21
N SER A 48 1.41 0.08 -18.11
CA SER A 48 2.44 0.52 -17.16
C SER A 48 2.27 1.97 -16.72
N ILE A 49 2.80 2.27 -15.53
CA ILE A 49 2.88 3.60 -14.96
C ILE A 49 4.31 3.84 -14.48
N THR A 50 4.92 4.94 -14.89
CA THR A 50 6.20 5.42 -14.35
C THR A 50 5.95 6.75 -13.63
N ILE A 51 6.32 6.82 -12.36
CA ILE A 51 6.21 8.02 -11.54
C ILE A 51 7.62 8.51 -11.23
N SER A 52 7.90 9.78 -11.53
CA SER A 52 9.15 10.44 -11.19
C SER A 52 8.90 11.64 -10.28
N ASP A 53 9.82 11.92 -9.35
CA ASP A 53 9.79 13.12 -8.51
C ASP A 53 10.83 14.16 -8.94
N SER A 54 10.83 15.30 -8.25
CA SER A 54 11.72 16.43 -8.48
C SER A 54 13.20 16.15 -8.17
N THR A 55 13.50 15.05 -7.46
CA THR A 55 14.87 14.64 -7.12
C THR A 55 15.45 13.65 -8.12
N GLY A 56 14.65 13.20 -9.10
CA GLY A 56 15.04 12.22 -10.10
C GLY A 56 14.84 10.77 -9.66
N LYS A 57 14.25 10.51 -8.49
CA LYS A 57 13.81 9.14 -8.16
C LYS A 57 12.63 8.77 -9.04
N GLN A 58 12.56 7.51 -9.43
CA GLN A 58 11.42 6.96 -10.15
C GLN A 58 10.97 5.62 -9.58
N ILE A 59 9.69 5.32 -9.76
CA ILE A 59 9.14 3.97 -9.59
C ILE A 59 8.32 3.63 -10.83
N GLN A 60 8.47 2.40 -11.30
CA GLN A 60 7.74 1.85 -12.43
C GLN A 60 6.94 0.63 -12.00
N VAL A 61 5.65 0.66 -12.33
CA VAL A 61 4.70 -0.42 -12.11
C VAL A 61 4.23 -0.94 -13.46
N VAL A 62 4.24 -2.26 -13.65
CA VAL A 62 3.91 -2.92 -14.92
C VAL A 62 2.84 -3.98 -14.68
N LYS A 63 1.85 -4.05 -15.57
CA LYS A 63 0.80 -5.07 -15.55
C LYS A 63 1.33 -6.34 -16.19
N THR A 64 1.13 -7.47 -15.51
CA THR A 64 1.47 -8.80 -16.00
C THR A 64 0.22 -9.70 -15.96
N ASN A 65 0.34 -10.92 -16.47
CA ASN A 65 -0.72 -11.93 -16.35
C ASN A 65 -1.08 -12.26 -14.89
N ASN A 66 -0.15 -12.04 -13.96
CA ASN A 66 -0.33 -12.33 -12.53
C ASN A 66 -0.66 -11.08 -11.71
N GLY A 67 -1.03 -9.97 -12.37
CA GLY A 67 -1.30 -8.68 -11.73
C GLY A 67 -0.15 -7.68 -11.87
N TRP A 68 -0.20 -6.63 -11.06
CA TRP A 68 0.77 -5.53 -11.10
C TRP A 68 2.07 -5.89 -10.38
N VAL A 69 3.21 -5.51 -10.97
CA VAL A 69 4.54 -5.74 -10.41
C VAL A 69 5.39 -4.47 -10.44
N LEU A 70 6.38 -4.41 -9.55
CA LEU A 70 7.36 -3.32 -9.45
C LEU A 70 8.60 -3.67 -10.25
N ALA A 71 8.75 -3.05 -11.43
CA ALA A 71 9.88 -3.34 -12.33
C ALA A 71 11.23 -3.02 -11.69
N ASN A 72 11.28 -2.03 -10.80
CA ASN A 72 12.49 -1.64 -10.06
C ASN A 72 12.86 -2.58 -8.90
N ALA A 73 12.09 -3.63 -8.64
CA ALA A 73 12.30 -4.56 -7.52
C ALA A 73 12.10 -6.01 -7.96
N ASP A 74 12.81 -6.45 -9.01
CA ASP A 74 12.75 -7.82 -9.54
C ASP A 74 11.34 -8.32 -9.87
N ASN A 75 10.46 -7.40 -10.29
CA ASN A 75 9.03 -7.63 -10.52
C ASN A 75 8.29 -8.10 -9.25
N TYR A 76 8.62 -7.54 -8.09
CA TYR A 76 7.90 -7.79 -6.84
C TYR A 76 6.42 -7.41 -6.97
N PRO A 77 5.47 -8.22 -6.45
CA PRO A 77 4.04 -7.90 -6.52
C PRO A 77 3.70 -6.53 -5.92
N ALA A 78 2.84 -5.79 -6.61
CA ALA A 78 2.38 -4.47 -6.19
C ALA A 78 0.95 -4.49 -5.65
N GLN A 79 0.61 -3.50 -4.82
CA GLN A 79 -0.73 -3.30 -4.27
C GLN A 79 -1.69 -2.79 -5.35
N ALA A 80 -2.46 -3.71 -5.94
CA ALA A 80 -3.40 -3.41 -7.02
C ALA A 80 -4.38 -2.28 -6.65
N THR A 81 -4.99 -2.33 -5.47
CA THR A 81 -5.95 -1.32 -4.99
C THR A 81 -5.38 0.10 -4.97
N ARG A 82 -4.08 0.25 -4.64
CA ARG A 82 -3.43 1.55 -4.65
C ARG A 82 -3.18 2.06 -6.07
N ILE A 83 -2.83 1.16 -6.97
CA ILE A 83 -2.65 1.47 -8.39
C ILE A 83 -3.98 1.87 -9.02
N ASP A 84 -5.05 1.11 -8.76
CA ASP A 84 -6.41 1.41 -9.24
C ASP A 84 -6.88 2.80 -8.77
N THR A 85 -6.51 3.18 -7.54
CA THR A 85 -6.80 4.50 -6.98
C THR A 85 -6.15 5.62 -7.79
N ILE A 86 -4.86 5.51 -8.13
CA ILE A 86 -4.19 6.55 -8.93
C ILE A 86 -4.66 6.54 -10.38
N LEU A 87 -4.95 5.37 -10.96
CA LEU A 87 -5.49 5.26 -12.31
C LEU A 87 -6.87 5.93 -12.43
N SER A 88 -7.71 5.75 -11.41
CA SER A 88 -9.01 6.43 -11.29
C SER A 88 -8.86 7.94 -11.10
N ALA A 89 -7.89 8.37 -10.28
CA ALA A 89 -7.60 9.79 -10.09
C ALA A 89 -7.16 10.47 -11.40
N LEU A 90 -6.35 9.77 -12.23
CA LEU A 90 -5.95 10.26 -13.55
C LEU A 90 -7.13 10.37 -14.53
N ALA A 91 -8.08 9.42 -14.50
CA ALA A 91 -9.31 9.49 -15.29
C ALA A 91 -10.21 10.68 -14.89
N GLY A 92 -10.17 11.09 -13.61
CA GLY A 92 -10.93 12.23 -13.11
C GLY A 92 -10.36 13.60 -13.48
N LEU A 93 -9.13 13.67 -14.02
CA LEU A 93 -8.53 14.93 -14.44
C LEU A 93 -9.29 15.55 -15.60
N ASN A 94 -9.60 16.84 -15.49
CA ASN A 94 -10.40 17.55 -16.49
C ASN A 94 -9.87 18.96 -16.76
N THR A 95 -10.45 19.59 -17.78
CA THR A 95 -10.06 20.91 -18.28
C THR A 95 -10.95 22.05 -17.78
N SER A 96 -11.83 21.81 -16.80
CA SER A 96 -12.88 22.77 -16.39
C SER A 96 -12.34 24.04 -15.72
N ARG A 97 -11.12 23.99 -15.15
CA ARG A 97 -10.54 25.08 -14.36
C ARG A 97 -9.16 25.44 -14.90
N LEU A 98 -9.12 26.22 -15.99
CA LEU A 98 -7.88 26.77 -16.52
C LEU A 98 -7.26 27.77 -15.53
N VAL A 99 -5.99 27.58 -15.20
CA VAL A 99 -5.20 28.48 -14.34
C VAL A 99 -4.29 29.37 -15.19
N SER A 100 -3.67 28.79 -16.22
CA SER A 100 -2.79 29.53 -17.12
C SER A 100 -2.64 28.77 -18.44
N ASP A 101 -2.46 29.49 -19.53
CA ASP A 101 -2.05 29.02 -20.86
C ASP A 101 -0.69 29.60 -21.29
N ASN A 102 0.00 30.27 -20.37
CA ASN A 102 1.30 30.89 -20.62
C ASN A 102 2.40 29.97 -20.08
N ARG A 103 3.21 29.43 -21.00
CA ARG A 103 4.35 28.55 -20.70
C ARG A 103 5.29 29.12 -19.63
N ALA A 104 5.47 30.44 -19.57
CA ALA A 104 6.32 31.08 -18.56
C ALA A 104 5.86 30.85 -17.11
N ASN A 105 4.58 30.53 -16.88
CA ASN A 105 4.05 30.26 -15.55
C ASN A 105 4.27 28.80 -15.09
N GLN A 106 4.56 27.86 -15.99
CA GLN A 106 4.61 26.43 -15.67
C GLN A 106 5.65 26.09 -14.58
N ARG A 107 6.83 26.73 -14.60
CA ARG A 107 7.86 26.54 -13.57
C ARG A 107 7.37 26.96 -12.18
N ARG A 108 6.77 28.14 -12.07
CA ARG A 108 6.22 28.65 -10.80
C ARG A 108 5.11 27.75 -10.25
N LEU A 109 4.35 27.12 -11.14
CA LEU A 109 3.27 26.19 -10.78
C LEU A 109 3.77 24.76 -10.52
N GLY A 110 5.07 24.49 -10.73
CA GLY A 110 5.66 23.16 -10.56
C GLY A 110 5.11 22.14 -11.56
N VAL A 111 4.87 22.54 -12.80
CA VAL A 111 4.38 21.62 -13.85
C VAL A 111 5.21 21.70 -15.13
N ALA A 112 6.37 22.37 -15.12
CA ALA A 112 7.24 22.45 -16.29
C ALA A 112 7.96 21.12 -16.54
N ASP A 113 8.42 20.89 -17.77
CA ASP A 113 9.11 19.65 -18.20
C ASP A 113 10.33 19.32 -17.30
N ASP A 114 10.99 20.34 -16.76
CA ASP A 114 12.20 20.24 -15.94
C ASP A 114 12.01 20.74 -14.49
N GLN A 115 10.79 21.17 -14.13
CA GLN A 115 10.47 21.65 -12.78
C GLN A 115 9.04 21.27 -12.44
N TYR A 116 8.90 20.09 -11.83
CA TYR A 116 7.63 19.48 -11.46
C TYR A 116 7.67 18.87 -10.05
N GLU A 117 6.51 18.66 -9.41
CA GLU A 117 6.42 17.86 -8.18
C GLU A 117 6.40 16.37 -8.49
N ARG A 118 5.56 15.97 -9.45
CA ARG A 118 5.54 14.60 -10.01
C ARG A 118 5.37 14.65 -11.52
N LYS A 119 6.09 13.78 -12.22
CA LYS A 119 5.84 13.41 -13.61
C LYS A 119 5.28 11.99 -13.63
N VAL A 120 4.10 11.81 -14.20
CA VAL A 120 3.41 10.53 -14.30
C VAL A 120 3.28 10.16 -15.77
N GLU A 121 3.97 9.12 -16.17
CA GLU A 121 3.90 8.54 -17.51
C GLU A 121 3.03 7.29 -17.47
N VAL A 122 2.04 7.20 -18.36
CA VAL A 122 1.10 6.09 -18.43
C VAL A 122 1.07 5.54 -19.84
N VAL A 123 1.29 4.23 -19.97
CA VAL A 123 1.27 3.52 -21.25
C VAL A 123 -0.01 2.70 -21.36
N GLN A 124 -0.75 2.90 -22.45
CA GLN A 124 -1.98 2.19 -22.80
C GLN A 124 -1.92 1.86 -24.30
N GLY A 125 -1.65 0.60 -24.67
CA GLY A 125 -1.42 0.21 -26.06
C GLY A 125 -0.35 1.08 -26.72
N ASN A 126 -0.70 1.73 -27.84
CA ASN A 126 0.22 2.61 -28.58
C ASN A 126 0.24 4.07 -28.06
N GLN A 127 -0.49 4.38 -26.99
CA GLN A 127 -0.63 5.72 -26.46
C GLN A 127 0.18 5.87 -25.16
N THR A 128 0.94 6.96 -25.07
CA THR A 128 1.61 7.38 -23.84
C THR A 128 1.05 8.73 -23.39
N TYR A 129 0.58 8.80 -22.14
CA TYR A 129 0.17 10.04 -21.49
C TYR A 129 1.25 10.46 -20.51
N ILE A 130 1.72 11.70 -20.60
CA ILE A 130 2.64 12.29 -19.62
C ILE A 130 1.90 13.43 -18.93
N VAL A 131 1.69 13.30 -17.62
CA VAL A 131 1.01 14.29 -16.79
C VAL A 131 2.00 14.84 -15.78
N TYR A 132 2.14 16.16 -15.74
CA TYR A 132 2.87 16.86 -14.69
C TYR A 132 1.90 17.31 -13.61
N ILE A 133 2.18 16.90 -12.37
CA ILE A 133 1.46 17.30 -11.16
C ILE A 133 2.38 18.27 -10.42
N GLY A 134 1.84 19.41 -10.04
CA GLY A 134 2.60 20.49 -9.45
C GLY A 134 2.19 20.88 -8.05
N THR A 135 2.39 22.16 -7.74
CA THR A 135 2.14 22.70 -6.40
C THR A 135 0.65 22.75 -6.09
N SER A 136 0.31 22.83 -4.81
CA SER A 136 -1.07 23.07 -4.37
C SER A 136 -1.55 24.46 -4.83
N GLY A 137 -2.74 24.52 -5.42
CA GLY A 137 -3.44 25.76 -5.75
C GLY A 137 -4.44 26.19 -4.66
N GLY A 138 -4.40 25.57 -3.47
CA GLY A 138 -5.32 25.83 -2.36
C GLY A 138 -6.65 25.07 -2.48
N ALA A 139 -7.40 25.00 -1.37
CA ALA A 139 -8.71 24.32 -1.27
C ALA A 139 -8.72 22.86 -1.81
N ASN A 140 -7.69 22.08 -1.48
CA ASN A 140 -7.47 20.69 -1.93
C ASN A 140 -7.45 20.53 -3.45
N ALA A 141 -6.86 21.50 -4.16
CA ALA A 141 -6.70 21.43 -5.59
C ALA A 141 -5.23 21.63 -5.97
N THR A 142 -4.81 20.97 -7.06
CA THR A 142 -3.41 20.85 -7.47
C THR A 142 -3.28 21.22 -8.94
N HIS A 143 -2.17 21.90 -9.29
CA HIS A 143 -1.88 22.22 -10.68
C HIS A 143 -1.53 20.95 -11.45
N THR A 144 -2.11 20.82 -12.65
CA THR A 144 -1.89 19.67 -13.53
C THR A 144 -1.71 20.16 -14.97
N ARG A 145 -0.83 19.51 -15.72
CA ARG A 145 -0.59 19.80 -17.13
C ARG A 145 -0.33 18.51 -17.90
N LEU A 146 -0.93 18.38 -19.08
CA LEU A 146 -0.56 17.33 -20.01
C LEU A 146 0.67 17.75 -20.83
N ASP A 147 1.59 16.82 -21.05
CA ASP A 147 2.76 17.06 -21.89
C ASP A 147 2.38 17.53 -23.29
N GLY A 148 3.23 18.37 -23.89
CA GLY A 148 2.96 19.03 -25.17
C GLY A 148 1.92 20.16 -25.13
N GLN A 149 1.25 20.40 -24.00
CA GLN A 149 0.29 21.51 -23.84
C GLN A 149 0.87 22.67 -23.02
N ASP A 150 0.39 23.89 -23.32
CA ASP A 150 0.71 25.08 -22.53
C ASP A 150 -0.25 25.29 -21.36
N GLN A 151 -1.47 24.76 -21.49
CA GLN A 151 -2.56 24.89 -20.54
C GLN A 151 -2.30 24.12 -19.24
N VAL A 152 -2.42 24.83 -18.13
CA VAL A 152 -2.33 24.33 -16.76
C VAL A 152 -3.71 24.43 -16.13
N TYR A 153 -4.20 23.32 -15.60
CA TYR A 153 -5.52 23.20 -14.99
C TYR A 153 -5.42 22.94 -13.49
N LEU A 154 -6.49 23.29 -12.77
CA LEU A 154 -6.62 22.99 -11.35
C LEU A 154 -7.59 21.83 -11.13
N ASN A 155 -7.06 20.69 -10.69
CA ASN A 155 -7.83 19.48 -10.40
C ASN A 155 -7.91 19.21 -8.89
N ARG A 156 -9.05 18.70 -8.42
CA ARG A 156 -9.27 18.29 -7.02
C ARG A 156 -8.92 16.82 -6.85
N ASP A 157 -8.82 16.39 -5.59
CA ASP A 157 -8.67 14.99 -5.20
C ASP A 157 -7.42 14.30 -5.77
N ILE A 158 -6.46 15.11 -6.21
CA ILE A 158 -5.14 14.70 -6.67
C ILE A 158 -4.08 15.45 -5.88
N SER A 159 -3.05 14.74 -5.42
CA SER A 159 -1.92 15.32 -4.69
C SER A 159 -0.60 14.68 -5.13
N PRO A 160 0.53 15.40 -5.09
CA PRO A 160 1.85 14.80 -5.34
C PRO A 160 2.16 13.60 -4.42
N ALA A 161 1.64 13.61 -3.18
CA ALA A 161 1.85 12.54 -2.21
C ALA A 161 1.17 11.21 -2.59
N SER A 162 0.05 11.27 -3.33
CA SER A 162 -0.63 10.08 -3.84
C SER A 162 0.22 9.32 -4.88
N PHE A 163 1.15 10.03 -5.54
CA PHE A 163 2.08 9.50 -6.54
C PHE A 163 3.48 9.42 -5.95
N SER A 164 3.65 8.63 -4.89
CA SER A 164 4.96 8.46 -4.25
C SER A 164 5.95 7.72 -5.16
N THR A 165 7.23 8.06 -5.07
CA THR A 165 8.35 7.35 -5.71
C THR A 165 8.95 6.28 -4.79
N GLU A 166 8.44 6.14 -3.55
CA GLU A 166 8.95 5.19 -2.58
C GLU A 166 8.44 3.76 -2.87
N LEU A 167 9.36 2.80 -2.93
CA LEU A 167 9.06 1.40 -3.25
C LEU A 167 8.02 0.78 -2.31
N THR A 168 8.14 1.07 -1.01
CA THR A 168 7.28 0.52 0.05
C THR A 168 5.82 0.96 -0.07
N THR A 169 5.58 2.11 -0.71
CA THR A 169 4.23 2.62 -0.96
C THR A 169 3.44 1.68 -1.88
N TRP A 170 4.12 1.04 -2.83
CA TRP A 170 3.49 0.23 -3.86
C TRP A 170 3.63 -1.28 -3.63
N SER A 171 4.58 -1.70 -2.79
CA SER A 171 4.89 -3.12 -2.56
C SER A 171 3.72 -3.83 -1.86
N GLN A 172 3.32 -5.00 -2.33
CA GLN A 172 2.42 -5.91 -1.61
C GLN A 172 3.09 -6.29 -0.28
N THR A 173 2.61 -5.77 0.84
CA THR A 173 3.29 -5.94 2.13
C THR A 173 2.97 -7.26 2.82
N GLU A 174 1.84 -7.87 2.50
CA GLU A 174 1.42 -9.16 3.04
C GLU A 174 2.30 -10.27 2.45
N TYR A 175 3.24 -10.78 3.25
CA TYR A 175 4.19 -11.83 2.84
C TYR A 175 3.63 -13.23 3.10
N ILE A 176 2.90 -13.38 4.22
CA ILE A 176 2.20 -14.60 4.59
C ILE A 176 0.79 -14.22 5.01
N ARG A 177 -0.20 -14.90 4.42
CA ARG A 177 -1.58 -14.87 4.87
C ARG A 177 -2.16 -16.26 4.83
N VAL A 178 -2.43 -16.79 6.02
CA VAL A 178 -2.96 -18.13 6.23
C VAL A 178 -4.11 -18.05 7.23
N ASP A 179 -5.13 -18.87 7.02
CA ASP A 179 -6.18 -19.07 8.01
C ASP A 179 -5.61 -19.84 9.22
N LYS A 180 -5.53 -19.16 10.36
CA LYS A 180 -4.97 -19.73 11.59
C LYS A 180 -5.70 -20.99 12.05
N GLU A 181 -7.00 -21.12 11.73
CA GLU A 181 -7.78 -22.27 12.17
C GLU A 181 -7.35 -23.56 11.45
N LYS A 182 -6.79 -23.42 10.25
CA LYS A 182 -6.23 -24.52 9.46
C LYS A 182 -4.80 -24.89 9.89
N VAL A 183 -4.15 -24.12 10.75
CA VAL A 183 -2.80 -24.48 11.23
C VAL A 183 -2.90 -25.60 12.25
N VAL A 184 -2.14 -26.67 12.02
CA VAL A 184 -2.18 -27.91 12.83
C VAL A 184 -0.91 -28.18 13.61
N SER A 185 0.21 -27.63 13.17
CA SER A 185 1.48 -27.67 13.91
C SER A 185 2.31 -26.43 13.64
N MET A 186 3.16 -26.09 14.61
CA MET A 186 4.18 -25.06 14.47
C MET A 186 5.43 -25.48 15.25
N THR A 187 6.60 -25.27 14.66
CA THR A 187 7.91 -25.50 15.26
C THR A 187 8.74 -24.23 15.14
N ILE A 188 9.35 -23.81 16.24
CA ILE A 188 10.26 -22.67 16.29
C ILE A 188 11.63 -23.20 16.70
N THR A 189 12.66 -22.96 15.89
CA THR A 189 14.06 -23.25 16.22
C THR A 189 14.83 -21.94 16.27
N ASN A 190 15.52 -21.67 17.38
CA ASN A 190 16.38 -20.51 17.56
C ASN A 190 17.58 -20.88 18.47
N ALA A 191 18.38 -19.89 18.87
CA ALA A 191 19.54 -20.10 19.74
C ALA A 191 19.20 -20.70 21.13
N ASN A 192 17.93 -20.63 21.57
CA ASN A 192 17.46 -21.14 22.85
C ASN A 192 16.87 -22.56 22.77
N GLY A 193 16.86 -23.16 21.57
CA GLY A 193 16.40 -24.53 21.34
C GLY A 193 15.29 -24.64 20.30
N THR A 194 14.63 -25.80 20.30
CA THR A 194 13.49 -26.12 19.43
C THR A 194 12.23 -26.26 20.27
N PHE A 195 11.17 -25.57 19.88
CA PHE A 195 9.86 -25.58 20.53
C PHE A 195 8.82 -26.07 19.53
N GLU A 196 8.15 -27.19 19.86
CA GLU A 196 7.19 -27.85 19.00
C GLU A 196 5.78 -27.77 19.59
N PHE A 197 4.82 -27.40 18.75
CA PHE A 197 3.42 -27.23 19.10
C PHE A 197 2.54 -28.00 18.13
N ASN A 198 1.57 -28.75 18.67
CA ASN A 198 0.63 -29.54 17.88
C ASN A 198 -0.80 -29.27 18.34
N LYS A 199 -1.71 -29.20 17.38
CA LYS A 199 -3.15 -29.11 17.63
C LYS A 199 -3.71 -30.53 17.74
N VAL A 200 -4.17 -30.91 18.94
CA VAL A 200 -4.76 -32.22 19.24
C VAL A 200 -6.20 -31.99 19.68
N ASP A 201 -7.15 -32.61 18.98
CA ASP A 201 -8.60 -32.45 19.22
C ASP A 201 -9.05 -30.98 19.32
N GLY A 202 -8.47 -30.14 18.46
CA GLY A 202 -8.76 -28.70 18.40
C GLY A 202 -8.05 -27.83 19.44
N THR A 203 -7.30 -28.43 20.38
CA THR A 203 -6.57 -27.72 21.43
C THR A 203 -5.08 -27.72 21.17
N TRP A 204 -4.41 -26.59 21.38
CA TRP A 204 -2.96 -26.51 21.23
C TRP A 204 -2.22 -27.12 22.42
N GLN A 205 -1.17 -27.88 22.13
CA GLN A 205 -0.28 -28.49 23.12
C GLN A 205 1.17 -28.24 22.74
N MET A 206 2.03 -28.08 23.75
CA MET A 206 3.48 -28.06 23.57
C MET A 206 4.05 -29.47 23.80
N VAL A 207 4.94 -29.91 22.92
CA VAL A 207 5.66 -31.18 23.06
C VAL A 207 6.73 -31.05 24.13
N GLY A 208 6.92 -32.10 24.94
CA GLY A 208 8.02 -32.18 25.92
C GLY A 208 7.79 -31.38 27.21
N LEU A 209 6.54 -31.19 27.63
CA LEU A 209 6.21 -30.70 28.98
C LEU A 209 6.55 -31.77 30.03
N ALA A 210 7.19 -31.35 31.12
CA ALA A 210 7.44 -32.18 32.28
C ALA A 210 6.18 -32.29 33.15
N SER A 211 6.14 -33.30 34.02
CA SER A 211 5.04 -33.48 34.97
C SER A 211 4.88 -32.24 35.85
N GLY A 212 3.68 -31.65 35.85
CA GLY A 212 3.34 -30.46 36.64
C GLY A 212 3.55 -29.13 35.91
N GLU A 213 4.10 -29.13 34.69
CA GLU A 213 4.16 -27.93 33.86
C GLU A 213 2.85 -27.71 33.10
N THR A 214 2.44 -26.44 33.02
CA THR A 214 1.24 -26.03 32.28
C THR A 214 1.65 -25.20 31.08
N PHE A 215 1.16 -25.57 29.89
CA PHE A 215 1.40 -24.83 28.66
C PHE A 215 0.83 -23.40 28.75
N ASN A 216 1.64 -22.42 28.39
CA ASN A 216 1.21 -21.03 28.21
C ASN A 216 0.74 -20.81 26.77
N GLU A 217 -0.52 -21.16 26.50
CA GLU A 217 -1.14 -21.03 25.17
C GLU A 217 -1.23 -19.58 24.69
N GLN A 218 -1.32 -18.60 25.59
CA GLN A 218 -1.41 -17.18 25.22
C GLN A 218 -0.13 -16.69 24.53
N ASN A 219 1.03 -17.08 25.06
CA ASN A 219 2.31 -16.71 24.47
C ASN A 219 2.52 -17.38 23.11
N PHE A 220 2.13 -18.65 22.98
CA PHE A 220 2.13 -19.34 21.69
C PHE A 220 1.19 -18.68 20.67
N THR A 221 -0.05 -18.37 21.06
CA THR A 221 -1.06 -17.78 20.18
C THR A 221 -0.58 -16.44 19.60
N THR A 222 0.14 -15.66 20.41
CA THR A 222 0.75 -14.39 19.95
C THR A 222 1.76 -14.62 18.81
N LEU A 223 2.56 -15.68 18.88
CA LEU A 223 3.52 -16.04 17.82
C LEU A 223 2.81 -16.61 16.59
N LEU A 224 1.79 -17.45 16.80
CA LEU A 224 0.97 -17.99 15.74
C LEU A 224 0.30 -16.86 14.93
N ASP A 225 -0.34 -15.91 15.61
CA ASP A 225 -0.99 -14.76 14.97
C ASP A 225 0.01 -13.91 14.15
N LYS A 226 1.27 -13.78 14.63
CA LYS A 226 2.33 -13.07 13.92
C LYS A 226 2.78 -13.79 12.64
N VAL A 227 2.99 -15.11 12.70
CA VAL A 227 3.54 -15.84 11.54
C VAL A 227 2.49 -16.04 10.44
N VAL A 228 1.23 -16.27 10.80
CA VAL A 228 0.15 -16.50 9.80
C VAL A 228 -0.34 -15.23 9.11
N ALA A 229 0.00 -14.05 9.66
CA ALA A 229 -0.31 -12.73 9.11
C ALA A 229 0.95 -11.85 9.07
N PHE A 230 2.00 -12.37 8.43
CA PHE A 230 3.32 -11.75 8.36
C PHE A 230 3.37 -10.64 7.31
N ASN A 231 3.74 -9.42 7.72
CA ASN A 231 3.98 -8.31 6.80
C ASN A 231 5.47 -7.99 6.70
N LEU A 232 5.93 -7.78 5.47
CA LEU A 232 7.25 -7.19 5.21
C LEU A 232 7.18 -5.66 5.29
N ARG A 233 8.34 -5.05 5.49
CA ARG A 233 8.57 -3.62 5.35
C ARG A 233 8.93 -3.25 3.92
N LYS A 234 9.84 -4.00 3.29
CA LYS A 234 10.21 -3.84 1.87
C LYS A 234 10.74 -5.16 1.28
N PRO A 235 10.58 -5.38 -0.03
CA PRO A 235 11.28 -6.47 -0.70
C PRO A 235 12.79 -6.16 -0.75
N LEU A 236 13.60 -7.21 -0.63
CA LEU A 236 15.07 -7.14 -0.75
C LEU A 236 15.58 -7.66 -2.11
N GLY A 237 14.71 -8.33 -2.87
CA GLY A 237 15.03 -8.89 -4.18
C GLY A 237 14.98 -10.42 -4.17
N LYS A 238 15.42 -11.04 -5.26
CA LYS A 238 15.46 -12.52 -5.40
C LYS A 238 16.81 -13.14 -5.10
N GLU A 239 17.85 -12.33 -4.98
CA GLU A 239 19.21 -12.79 -4.72
C GLU A 239 19.52 -12.82 -3.23
N ALA A 240 20.17 -13.89 -2.78
CA ALA A 240 20.67 -13.99 -1.42
C ALA A 240 21.98 -13.20 -1.30
N LEU A 241 22.00 -12.16 -0.46
CA LEU A 241 23.23 -11.47 -0.11
C LEU A 241 23.84 -12.08 1.17
N PRO A 242 25.18 -12.21 1.28
CA PRO A 242 25.82 -12.72 2.49
C PRO A 242 25.43 -11.96 3.76
N ASP A 243 25.27 -10.64 3.67
CA ASP A 243 24.88 -9.75 4.77
C ASP A 243 23.47 -10.06 5.33
N TYR A 244 22.66 -10.85 4.62
CA TYR A 244 21.37 -11.30 5.12
C TYR A 244 21.49 -12.39 6.18
N GLY A 245 22.66 -13.01 6.37
CA GLY A 245 22.91 -13.96 7.46
C GLY A 245 22.05 -15.23 7.41
N PHE A 246 21.79 -15.77 6.22
CA PHE A 246 21.07 -17.04 6.06
C PHE A 246 21.93 -18.29 6.27
N ASP A 247 23.27 -18.16 6.29
CA ASP A 247 24.20 -19.26 6.57
C ASP A 247 24.15 -19.69 8.05
N ASP A 248 23.81 -18.77 8.95
CA ASP A 248 23.61 -19.00 10.39
C ASP A 248 22.33 -18.24 10.83
N PRO A 249 21.14 -18.78 10.52
CA PRO A 249 19.89 -18.07 10.73
C PRO A 249 19.59 -17.89 12.22
N LEU A 250 19.05 -16.73 12.59
CA LEU A 250 18.69 -16.42 13.98
C LEU A 250 17.48 -17.22 14.46
N ALA A 251 16.57 -17.55 13.56
CA ALA A 251 15.45 -18.45 13.83
C ALA A 251 14.90 -19.08 12.55
N THR A 252 14.29 -20.26 12.69
CA THR A 252 13.46 -20.90 11.66
C THR A 252 12.11 -21.25 12.25
N VAL A 253 11.04 -20.82 11.60
CA VAL A 253 9.66 -21.14 11.98
C VAL A 253 9.04 -22.00 10.89
N THR A 254 8.68 -23.23 11.24
CA THR A 254 7.96 -24.15 10.36
C THR A 254 6.55 -24.30 10.85
N PHE A 255 5.54 -24.23 9.98
CA PHE A 255 4.16 -24.54 10.36
C PHE A 255 3.43 -25.25 9.23
N VAL A 256 2.47 -26.08 9.62
CA VAL A 256 1.69 -26.90 8.69
C VAL A 256 0.25 -26.41 8.68
N VAL A 257 -0.24 -26.15 7.47
CA VAL A 257 -1.62 -25.76 7.20
C VAL A 257 -2.34 -26.95 6.58
N ARG A 258 -3.44 -27.38 7.19
CA ARG A 258 -4.27 -28.45 6.70
C ARG A 258 -5.46 -27.90 5.93
N ASP A 259 -5.51 -28.22 4.64
CA ASP A 259 -6.68 -27.94 3.80
C ASP A 259 -7.40 -29.23 3.40
N THR A 260 -8.65 -29.10 2.97
CA THR A 260 -9.44 -30.21 2.43
C THR A 260 -9.74 -29.94 0.97
N LEU A 261 -9.23 -30.79 0.08
CA LEU A 261 -9.60 -30.71 -1.33
C LEU A 261 -10.99 -31.33 -1.49
N ALA A 262 -11.92 -30.54 -2.02
CA ALA A 262 -13.18 -31.07 -2.51
C ALA A 262 -12.88 -31.97 -3.72
N THR A 263 -12.91 -33.28 -3.51
CA THR A 263 -13.00 -34.26 -4.58
C THR A 263 -14.36 -34.06 -5.25
N GLY A 264 -14.37 -33.82 -6.57
CA GLY A 264 -15.54 -33.38 -7.33
C GLY A 264 -16.81 -34.20 -7.06
N GLU A 265 -17.95 -33.55 -7.27
CA GLU A 265 -19.32 -34.05 -7.11
C GLU A 265 -19.45 -35.56 -7.34
N SER A 266 -19.42 -36.33 -6.26
CA SER A 266 -19.90 -37.71 -6.22
C SER A 266 -21.18 -37.71 -5.39
N GLU A 267 -22.28 -38.20 -5.97
CA GLU A 267 -23.61 -38.35 -5.33
C GLU A 267 -23.64 -39.37 -4.16
N ASP A 268 -22.49 -39.84 -3.69
CA ASP A 268 -22.36 -40.71 -2.53
C ASP A 268 -21.95 -39.91 -1.29
N ASP A 269 -22.77 -39.97 -0.24
CA ASP A 269 -22.70 -39.27 1.06
C ASP A 269 -21.41 -39.52 1.89
N ASN A 270 -20.42 -40.24 1.37
CA ASN A 270 -19.19 -40.63 2.07
C ASN A 270 -17.91 -39.98 1.52
N ASN A 271 -18.02 -38.82 0.86
CA ASN A 271 -16.87 -38.11 0.35
C ASN A 271 -16.07 -37.45 1.48
N THR A 272 -15.17 -38.21 2.11
CA THR A 272 -14.12 -37.67 2.97
C THR A 272 -13.10 -36.99 2.07
N GLY A 273 -13.28 -35.67 1.87
CA GLY A 273 -12.37 -34.86 1.06
C GLY A 273 -10.90 -35.12 1.42
N GLN A 274 -10.05 -35.22 0.41
CA GLN A 274 -8.64 -35.51 0.62
C GLN A 274 -8.01 -34.40 1.45
N THR A 275 -7.39 -34.76 2.57
CA THR A 275 -6.63 -33.82 3.40
C THR A 275 -5.29 -33.51 2.74
N LEU A 276 -4.96 -32.23 2.64
CA LEU A 276 -3.70 -31.72 2.09
C LEU A 276 -2.97 -30.90 3.17
N ASP A 277 -1.82 -31.39 3.60
CA ASP A 277 -0.96 -30.68 4.56
C ASP A 277 0.11 -29.88 3.77
N ILE A 278 0.07 -28.55 3.92
CA ILE A 278 0.97 -27.60 3.25
C ILE A 278 1.97 -27.07 4.28
N THR A 279 3.26 -27.29 4.05
CA THR A 279 4.32 -26.82 4.93
C THR A 279 4.82 -25.43 4.51
N TYR A 280 4.88 -24.52 5.47
CA TYR A 280 5.48 -23.21 5.37
C TYR A 280 6.74 -23.20 6.24
N GLU A 281 7.84 -22.69 5.68
CA GLU A 281 9.10 -22.51 6.40
C GLU A 281 9.54 -21.06 6.21
N LEU A 282 9.59 -20.34 7.32
CA LEU A 282 10.02 -18.96 7.42
C LEU A 282 11.38 -18.92 8.12
N VAL A 283 12.42 -18.55 7.39
CA VAL A 283 13.78 -18.40 7.91
C VAL A 283 14.02 -16.92 8.20
N ILE A 284 14.45 -16.62 9.42
CA ILE A 284 14.88 -15.29 9.86
C ILE A 284 16.41 -15.31 9.87
N GLY A 285 17.01 -14.60 8.94
CA GLY A 285 18.45 -14.41 8.86
C GLY A 285 18.95 -13.39 9.89
N GLY A 286 20.07 -12.75 9.58
CA GLY A 286 20.69 -11.71 10.40
C GLY A 286 19.89 -10.40 10.45
N ARG A 287 20.33 -9.52 11.35
CA ARG A 287 19.90 -8.11 11.36
C ARG A 287 20.39 -7.44 10.09
N TYR A 288 19.49 -6.75 9.40
CA TYR A 288 19.78 -6.03 8.18
C TYR A 288 19.04 -4.69 8.20
N GLU A 289 19.75 -3.60 7.92
CA GLU A 289 19.27 -2.23 8.13
C GLU A 289 18.70 -2.03 9.55
N ASP A 290 17.41 -1.71 9.68
CA ASP A 290 16.71 -1.51 10.95
C ASP A 290 15.71 -2.66 11.26
N GLY A 291 15.91 -3.82 10.64
CA GLY A 291 15.09 -5.00 10.81
C GLY A 291 15.86 -6.30 10.62
N PHE A 292 15.22 -7.28 10.01
CA PHE A 292 15.75 -8.63 9.78
C PHE A 292 15.50 -9.05 8.33
N ALA A 293 16.50 -9.68 7.72
CA ALA A 293 16.29 -10.35 6.44
C ALA A 293 15.50 -11.64 6.68
N VAL A 294 14.47 -11.88 5.87
CA VAL A 294 13.54 -12.99 6.04
C VAL A 294 13.26 -13.66 4.69
N LYS A 295 13.12 -14.98 4.71
CA LYS A 295 12.80 -15.78 3.52
C LYS A 295 11.75 -16.83 3.84
N LEU A 296 10.70 -16.87 3.02
CA LEU A 296 9.70 -17.93 3.01
C LEU A 296 10.02 -18.93 1.91
N ASN A 297 9.91 -20.23 2.18
CA ASN A 297 10.10 -21.31 1.19
C ASN A 297 9.14 -21.22 -0.02
N ARG A 298 7.96 -20.60 0.16
CA ARG A 298 6.93 -20.42 -0.88
C ARG A 298 6.99 -19.08 -1.63
N SER A 299 8.03 -18.28 -1.43
CA SER A 299 8.24 -17.02 -2.13
C SER A 299 9.63 -16.98 -2.74
N ASP A 300 9.80 -16.45 -3.95
CA ASP A 300 11.13 -16.26 -4.55
C ASP A 300 11.90 -15.09 -3.93
N PHE A 301 11.24 -14.25 -3.13
CA PHE A 301 11.80 -13.00 -2.65
C PHE A 301 12.33 -13.10 -1.23
N TYR A 302 13.49 -12.52 -1.02
CA TYR A 302 13.97 -12.08 0.29
C TYR A 302 13.26 -10.78 0.66
N VAL A 303 12.95 -10.60 1.94
CA VAL A 303 12.23 -9.41 2.42
C VAL A 303 12.85 -8.89 3.72
N LEU A 304 12.71 -7.58 3.94
CA LEU A 304 13.03 -6.96 5.22
C LEU A 304 11.79 -6.99 6.10
N ALA A 305 11.89 -7.62 7.26
CA ALA A 305 10.86 -7.61 8.29
C ALA A 305 11.24 -6.66 9.43
N SER A 306 10.24 -6.06 10.08
CA SER A 306 10.47 -5.27 11.28
C SER A 306 10.74 -6.17 12.49
N SER A 307 11.36 -5.61 13.53
CA SER A 307 11.58 -6.31 14.81
C SER A 307 10.30 -6.89 15.41
N PHE A 308 9.14 -6.24 15.21
CA PHE A 308 7.85 -6.75 15.67
C PHE A 308 7.55 -8.18 15.20
N TYR A 309 7.94 -8.49 13.95
CA TYR A 309 7.69 -9.77 13.31
C TYR A 309 8.79 -10.81 13.54
N ALA A 310 10.01 -10.40 13.89
CA ALA A 310 11.17 -11.30 13.95
C ALA A 310 11.67 -11.55 15.38
N THR A 311 11.72 -10.52 16.23
CA THR A 311 12.41 -10.56 17.53
C THR A 311 11.92 -11.70 18.42
N ASP A 312 10.61 -11.86 18.57
CA ASP A 312 10.08 -12.90 19.45
C ASP A 312 10.52 -14.31 18.98
N PHE A 313 10.55 -14.58 17.68
CA PHE A 313 11.00 -15.89 17.18
C PHE A 313 12.49 -16.13 17.46
N THR A 314 13.31 -15.08 17.48
CA THR A 314 14.75 -15.19 17.75
C THR A 314 15.09 -15.28 19.25
N GLU A 315 14.22 -14.77 20.12
CA GLU A 315 14.53 -14.58 21.55
C GLU A 315 13.74 -15.51 22.49
N LYS A 316 12.58 -16.04 22.04
CA LYS A 316 11.74 -16.90 22.88
C LYS A 316 12.51 -18.11 23.41
N GLN A 317 12.31 -18.40 24.69
CA GLN A 317 12.89 -19.52 25.39
C GLN A 317 11.78 -20.45 25.89
N ARG A 318 12.17 -21.64 26.37
CA ARG A 318 11.21 -22.63 26.89
C ARG A 318 10.28 -22.07 27.96
N ASN A 319 10.83 -21.29 28.90
CA ASN A 319 10.07 -20.74 30.03
C ASN A 319 8.99 -19.74 29.61
N ASP A 320 9.10 -19.14 28.41
CA ASP A 320 8.02 -18.31 27.87
C ASP A 320 6.76 -19.12 27.55
N PHE A 321 6.89 -20.42 27.28
CA PHE A 321 5.78 -21.28 26.90
C PHE A 321 5.19 -22.06 28.07
N ILE A 322 5.57 -21.72 29.30
CA ILE A 322 5.10 -22.39 30.52
C ILE A 322 4.52 -21.33 31.45
N VAL A 323 3.38 -21.64 32.07
CA VAL A 323 2.77 -20.75 33.06
C VAL A 323 3.69 -20.69 34.28
N ALA A 324 4.06 -19.47 34.70
CA ALA A 324 4.85 -19.29 35.91
C ALA A 324 4.11 -19.87 37.11
N VAL A 325 4.77 -20.75 37.87
CA VAL A 325 4.23 -21.25 39.14
C VAL A 325 4.17 -20.04 40.08
N GLY A 326 2.96 -19.66 40.50
CA GLY A 326 2.78 -18.59 41.47
C GLY A 326 3.51 -18.95 42.77
N ASN A 327 4.38 -18.04 43.24
CA ASN A 327 4.92 -18.10 44.60
C ASN A 327 3.82 -17.85 45.63
#